data_AF-A0A954BPQ4-F1
#
_entry.id   AF-A0A954BPQ4-F1
#
_cell.length_a   1.000
_cell.length_b   1.000
_cell.length_c   1.000
_cell.angle_alpha   90.00
_cell.angle_beta   90.00
_cell.angle_gamma   90.00
#
_symmetry.space_group_name_H-M   'P 1'
#
loop_
_entity.id
_entity.type
_entity.pdbx_description
1 polymer ?
#
loop_
_entity_poly.entity_id
_entity_poly.type
_entity_poly.pdbx_seq_one_letter_code
_entity_poly.pdbx_strand_id
1 'polypeptide(L)'
;MSPRDPQAVAMMQAAEVRAEQTVSVLRMVLALVLAVTLVLALGGHDEDSRFSPIDIQVAFALATLGAYFLVGLASLLASRSRSYRPWMAWVFAALDMAFLFFNTLTTIDNLGVTGNYVAAFPVAWLVPVLLVYGVLRYDPWLQIFTGVGVLAALFAAGTVAAEFQNVASVSPEHLDRLFDAPPNIVRFAMVACAVLVLVLAVLRNRRRLLEAIEDARSRAYLTRYLPPRIAEWLTGPEAAAARAGRHQPVAVMFVDIRGFTRLAEGMDPGELSALLSRYRTYVSDTVDAHGGVVDKFIGDGALCVFGVPNPSPRDADHA
;
A
#
# COMPACT_ATOMS: atom_id res chain seq x y z
N MET A 1 22.46 -7.63 5.21
CA MET A 1 21.35 -7.53 4.22
C MET A 1 21.25 -8.88 3.53
N SER A 2 20.25 -9.70 3.85
CA SER A 2 20.14 -11.06 3.28
C SER A 2 19.77 -10.98 1.78
N PRO A 3 20.09 -12.01 0.97
CA PRO A 3 19.71 -12.05 -0.42
C PRO A 3 18.18 -12.12 -0.47
N ARG A 4 17.53 -11.00 -0.81
CA ARG A 4 16.08 -10.90 -0.93
C ARG A 4 15.61 -11.96 -1.92
N ASP A 5 14.71 -12.83 -1.46
CA ASP A 5 13.98 -13.78 -2.28
C ASP A 5 13.55 -13.09 -3.60
N PRO A 6 13.99 -13.58 -4.78
CA PRO A 6 13.64 -13.01 -6.07
C PRO A 6 12.13 -12.85 -6.27
N GLN A 7 11.33 -13.74 -5.69
CA GLN A 7 9.86 -13.66 -5.75
C GLN A 7 9.33 -12.48 -4.93
N ALA A 8 9.86 -12.27 -3.72
CA ALA A 8 9.50 -11.13 -2.88
C ALA A 8 9.83 -9.78 -3.54
N VAL A 9 10.98 -9.70 -4.22
CA VAL A 9 11.37 -8.50 -4.99
C VAL A 9 10.39 -8.24 -6.13
N ALA A 10 10.03 -9.26 -6.90
CA ALA A 10 9.09 -9.14 -8.01
C ALA A 10 7.67 -8.73 -7.54
N MET A 11 7.20 -9.27 -6.41
CA MET A 11 5.92 -8.89 -5.82
C MET A 11 5.90 -7.42 -5.37
N MET A 12 7.00 -6.94 -4.79
CA MET A 12 7.13 -5.54 -4.36
C MET A 12 7.13 -4.59 -5.57
N GLN A 13 7.89 -4.91 -6.62
CA GLN A 13 7.86 -4.13 -7.87
C GLN A 13 6.47 -4.09 -8.50
N ALA A 14 5.76 -5.22 -8.53
CA ALA A 14 4.39 -5.28 -9.03
C ALA A 14 3.40 -4.47 -8.16
N ALA A 15 3.68 -4.31 -6.87
CA ALA A 15 2.89 -3.47 -5.98
C ALA A 15 3.17 -1.97 -6.23
N GLU A 16 4.42 -1.58 -6.43
CA GLU A 16 4.84 -0.22 -6.80
C GLU A 16 4.23 0.22 -8.14
N VAL A 17 4.26 -0.64 -9.17
CA VAL A 17 3.62 -0.36 -10.46
C VAL A 17 2.11 -0.12 -10.29
N ARG A 18 1.43 -0.98 -9.53
CA ARG A 18 -0.01 -0.82 -9.26
C ARG A 18 -0.30 0.45 -8.46
N ALA A 19 0.58 0.84 -7.56
CA ALA A 19 0.47 2.10 -6.85
C ALA A 19 0.57 3.30 -7.81
N GLU A 20 1.55 3.30 -8.71
CA GLU A 20 1.71 4.38 -9.69
C GLU A 20 0.52 4.48 -10.64
N GLN A 21 -0.03 3.36 -11.11
CA GLN A 21 -1.26 3.35 -11.91
C GLN A 21 -2.43 3.99 -11.15
N THR A 22 -2.55 3.69 -9.85
CA THR A 22 -3.60 4.32 -9.01
C THR A 22 -3.39 5.82 -8.91
N VAL A 23 -2.17 6.26 -8.59
CA VAL A 23 -1.82 7.69 -8.48
C VAL A 23 -2.04 8.42 -9.80
N SER A 24 -1.68 7.81 -10.93
CA SER A 24 -1.85 8.39 -12.26
C SER A 24 -3.32 8.65 -12.59
N VAL A 25 -4.19 7.69 -12.28
CA VAL A 25 -5.65 7.86 -12.45
C VAL A 25 -6.18 8.95 -11.53
N LEU A 26 -5.76 8.95 -10.26
CA LEU A 26 -6.16 9.99 -9.30
C LEU A 26 -5.70 11.39 -9.72
N ARG A 27 -4.51 11.51 -10.32
CA ARG A 27 -3.99 12.75 -10.89
C ARG A 27 -4.89 13.28 -12.01
N MET A 28 -5.27 12.39 -12.94
CA MET A 28 -6.17 12.73 -14.06
C MET A 28 -7.56 13.12 -13.56
N VAL A 29 -8.11 12.37 -12.61
CA VAL A 29 -9.42 12.67 -12.01
C VAL A 29 -9.38 14.00 -11.27
N LEU A 30 -8.33 14.28 -10.49
CA LEU A 30 -8.15 15.56 -9.81
C LEU A 30 -8.11 16.71 -10.82
N ALA A 31 -7.30 16.60 -11.88
CA ALA A 31 -7.21 17.62 -12.92
C ALA A 31 -8.58 17.91 -13.55
N LEU A 32 -9.35 16.86 -13.86
CA LEU A 32 -10.70 16.99 -14.44
C LEU A 32 -11.69 17.62 -13.45
N VAL A 33 -11.71 17.16 -12.20
CA VAL A 33 -12.59 17.72 -11.16
C VAL A 33 -12.30 19.20 -10.96
N LEU A 34 -11.02 19.58 -10.88
CA LEU A 34 -10.63 20.98 -10.72
C LEU A 34 -10.97 21.83 -11.95
N ALA A 35 -10.80 21.30 -13.16
CA ALA A 35 -11.18 22.00 -14.39
C ALA A 35 -12.69 22.25 -14.44
N VAL A 36 -13.50 21.23 -14.15
CA VAL A 36 -14.96 21.36 -14.08
C VAL A 36 -15.37 22.34 -12.98
N THR A 37 -14.75 22.25 -11.81
CA THR A 37 -15.03 23.15 -10.68
C THR A 37 -14.72 24.60 -11.04
N LEU A 38 -13.59 24.84 -11.69
CA LEU A 38 -13.18 26.16 -12.14
C LEU A 38 -14.19 26.75 -13.13
N VAL A 39 -14.60 25.98 -14.15
CA VAL A 39 -15.59 26.43 -15.14
C VAL A 39 -16.93 26.73 -14.49
N LEU A 40 -17.41 25.87 -13.58
CA LEU A 40 -18.68 26.09 -12.87
C LEU A 40 -18.62 27.28 -11.91
N ALA A 41 -17.48 27.48 -11.23
CA ALA A 41 -17.29 28.59 -10.31
C ALA A 41 -17.24 29.96 -11.02
N LEU A 42 -16.84 29.97 -12.30
CA LEU A 42 -16.69 31.19 -13.11
C LEU A 42 -17.87 31.44 -14.06
N GLY A 43 -18.63 30.41 -14.45
CA GLY A 43 -19.78 30.51 -15.35
C GLY A 43 -20.98 31.30 -14.82
N GLY A 44 -20.86 31.95 -13.67
CA GLY A 44 -21.86 32.87 -13.10
C GLY A 44 -21.49 34.36 -13.22
N HIS A 45 -20.39 34.72 -13.89
CA HIS A 45 -20.05 36.11 -14.19
C HIS A 45 -20.67 36.55 -15.52
N ASP A 46 -21.38 37.69 -15.51
CA ASP A 46 -22.09 38.24 -16.68
C ASP A 46 -21.12 38.59 -17.82
N GLU A 47 -21.41 38.06 -19.01
CA GLU A 47 -20.70 38.26 -20.28
C GLU A 47 -20.99 39.66 -20.84
N ASP A 48 -20.12 40.65 -20.64
CA ASP A 48 -20.22 41.91 -21.41
C ASP A 48 -18.98 42.24 -22.25
N SER A 49 -17.94 41.39 -22.26
CA SER A 49 -16.85 41.52 -23.25
C SER A 49 -16.10 40.20 -23.46
N ARG A 50 -16.15 39.65 -24.68
CA ARG A 50 -15.50 38.38 -25.10
C ARG A 50 -13.95 38.37 -25.07
N PHE A 51 -13.32 39.36 -24.43
CA PHE A 51 -11.86 39.50 -24.32
C PHE A 51 -11.48 40.22 -23.03
N SER A 52 -12.09 39.84 -21.91
CA SER A 52 -11.72 40.38 -20.60
C SER A 52 -10.40 39.75 -20.14
N PRO A 53 -9.52 40.45 -19.38
CA PRO A 53 -8.32 39.88 -18.76
C PRO A 53 -8.58 38.58 -17.98
N ILE A 54 -9.81 38.39 -17.50
CA ILE A 54 -10.28 37.19 -16.81
C ILE A 54 -10.24 35.96 -17.75
N ASP A 55 -10.69 36.08 -19.00
CA ASP A 55 -10.77 34.95 -19.94
C ASP A 55 -9.38 34.36 -20.24
N ILE A 56 -8.35 35.20 -20.30
CA ILE A 56 -6.96 34.80 -20.50
C ILE A 56 -6.45 34.01 -19.27
N GLN A 57 -6.80 34.46 -18.06
CA GLN A 57 -6.44 33.76 -16.82
C GLN A 57 -7.13 32.39 -16.73
N VAL A 58 -8.40 32.29 -17.14
CA VAL A 58 -9.14 31.02 -17.19
C VAL A 58 -8.54 30.07 -18.21
N ALA A 59 -8.24 30.56 -19.41
CA ALA A 59 -7.60 29.76 -20.45
C ALA A 59 -6.23 29.21 -19.98
N PHE A 60 -5.44 30.03 -19.29
CA PHE A 60 -4.17 29.61 -18.70
C PHE A 60 -4.37 28.57 -17.59
N ALA A 61 -5.34 28.77 -16.69
CA ALA A 61 -5.66 27.81 -15.64
C ALA A 61 -6.13 26.46 -16.20
N LEU A 62 -6.97 26.47 -17.25
CA LEU A 62 -7.36 25.26 -17.96
C LEU A 62 -6.19 24.60 -18.68
N ALA A 63 -5.29 25.38 -19.27
CA ALA A 63 -4.09 24.86 -19.93
C ALA A 63 -3.14 24.17 -18.93
N THR A 64 -2.92 24.76 -17.75
CA THR A 64 -2.10 24.14 -16.69
C THR A 64 -2.74 22.88 -16.13
N LEU A 65 -4.06 22.87 -15.91
CA LEU A 65 -4.80 21.66 -15.53
C LEU A 65 -4.76 20.58 -16.63
N GLY A 66 -4.85 20.97 -17.90
CA GLY A 66 -4.68 20.09 -19.05
C GLY A 66 -3.27 19.47 -19.10
N ALA A 67 -2.23 20.28 -18.88
CA ALA A 67 -0.86 19.79 -18.77
C ALA A 67 -0.70 18.79 -17.61
N TYR A 68 -1.32 19.07 -16.46
CA TYR A 68 -1.31 18.16 -15.31
C TYR A 68 -2.03 16.84 -15.59
N PHE A 69 -3.16 16.90 -16.31
CA PHE A 69 -3.85 15.71 -16.80
C PHE A 69 -2.96 14.88 -17.74
N LEU A 70 -2.23 15.53 -18.65
CA LEU A 70 -1.30 14.87 -19.57
C LEU A 70 -0.13 14.22 -18.83
N VAL A 71 0.39 14.82 -17.75
CA VAL A 71 1.37 14.17 -16.87
C VAL A 71 0.78 12.90 -16.24
N GLY A 72 -0.49 12.95 -15.80
CA GLY A 72 -1.22 11.78 -15.33
C GLY A 72 -1.35 10.69 -16.39
N LEU A 73 -1.75 11.06 -17.60
CA LEU A 73 -1.86 10.13 -18.72
C LEU A 73 -0.51 9.51 -19.11
N ALA A 74 0.54 10.33 -19.18
CA ALA A 74 1.89 9.87 -19.48
C ALA A 74 2.39 8.88 -18.41
N SER A 75 2.14 9.15 -17.13
CA SER A 75 2.48 8.21 -16.05
C SER A 75 1.68 6.91 -16.13
N LEU A 76 0.39 6.98 -16.48
CA LEU A 76 -0.45 5.79 -16.66
C LEU A 76 0.03 4.92 -17.83
N LEU A 77 0.37 5.54 -18.97
CA LEU A 77 0.88 4.83 -20.14
C LEU A 77 2.26 4.22 -19.85
N ALA A 78 3.14 4.98 -19.18
CA ALA A 78 4.45 4.50 -18.78
C ALA A 78 4.36 3.32 -17.80
N SER A 79 3.48 3.38 -16.80
CA SER A 79 3.28 2.33 -15.80
C SER A 79 2.54 1.09 -16.32
N ARG A 80 1.90 1.17 -17.49
CA ARG A 80 1.37 -0.01 -18.22
C ARG A 80 2.39 -0.62 -19.18
N SER A 81 3.44 0.11 -19.55
CA SER A 81 4.50 -0.40 -20.39
C SER A 81 5.43 -1.34 -19.61
N ARG A 82 6.00 -2.33 -20.31
CA ARG A 82 7.08 -3.19 -19.77
C ARG A 82 8.34 -2.40 -19.43
N SER A 83 8.46 -1.16 -19.88
CA SER A 83 9.60 -0.28 -19.62
C SER A 83 9.54 0.45 -18.27
N TYR A 84 8.46 0.32 -17.49
CA TYR A 84 8.36 1.00 -16.20
C TYR A 84 9.49 0.59 -15.25
N ARG A 85 10.14 1.58 -14.64
CA ARG A 85 11.19 1.37 -13.64
C ARG A 85 10.88 2.17 -12.38
N PRO A 86 11.28 1.69 -11.19
CA PRO A 86 10.97 2.36 -9.92
C PRO A 86 11.43 3.83 -9.84
N TRP A 87 12.56 4.18 -10.47
CA TRP A 87 13.05 5.56 -10.51
C TRP A 87 12.10 6.54 -11.21
N MET A 88 11.21 6.07 -12.10
CA MET A 88 10.28 6.93 -12.82
C MET A 88 9.25 7.57 -11.89
N ALA A 89 8.91 6.92 -10.77
CA ALA A 89 8.02 7.50 -9.76
C ALA A 89 8.57 8.82 -9.17
N TRP A 90 9.90 8.92 -9.05
CA TRP A 90 10.60 10.13 -8.59
C TRP A 90 10.45 11.27 -9.58
N VAL A 91 10.53 10.99 -10.90
CA VAL A 91 10.30 11.98 -11.94
C VAL A 91 8.87 12.50 -11.91
N PHE A 92 7.88 11.61 -11.78
CA PHE A 92 6.49 12.05 -11.70
C PHE A 92 6.20 12.85 -10.43
N ALA A 93 6.79 12.48 -9.29
CA ALA A 93 6.73 13.29 -8.08
C ALA A 93 7.38 14.67 -8.28
N ALA A 94 8.52 14.75 -8.96
CA ALA A 94 9.17 16.02 -9.28
C ALA A 94 8.31 16.88 -10.21
N LEU A 95 7.61 16.28 -11.16
CA LEU A 95 6.65 16.98 -12.02
C LEU A 95 5.44 17.51 -11.23
N ASP A 96 4.97 16.78 -10.20
CA ASP A 96 3.93 17.27 -9.29
C ASP A 96 4.41 18.53 -8.53
N MET A 97 5.66 18.55 -8.08
CA MET A 97 6.26 19.71 -7.41
C MET A 97 6.49 20.89 -8.38
N ALA A 98 6.94 20.60 -9.60
CA ALA A 98 7.12 21.61 -10.64
C ALA A 98 5.78 22.25 -11.01
N PHE A 99 4.72 21.43 -11.14
CA PHE A 99 3.37 21.93 -11.36
C PHE A 99 2.92 22.88 -10.24
N LEU A 100 3.13 22.49 -8.97
CA LEU A 100 2.83 23.34 -7.82
C LEU A 100 3.63 24.65 -7.87
N PHE A 101 4.93 24.58 -8.15
CA PHE A 101 5.82 25.74 -8.25
C PHE A 101 5.37 26.73 -9.33
N PHE A 102 5.22 26.28 -10.57
CA PHE A 102 4.85 27.14 -11.69
C PHE A 102 3.46 27.74 -11.53
N ASN A 103 2.50 26.96 -11.06
CA ASN A 103 1.15 27.46 -10.85
C ASN A 103 1.09 28.48 -9.69
N THR A 104 1.95 28.33 -8.67
CA THR A 104 2.13 29.35 -7.63
C THR A 104 2.70 30.65 -8.19
N LEU A 105 3.76 30.58 -9.02
CA LEU A 105 4.34 31.76 -9.66
C LEU A 105 3.32 32.50 -10.53
N THR A 106 2.57 31.78 -11.38
CA THR A 106 1.55 32.41 -12.22
C THR A 106 0.41 32.99 -11.39
N THR A 107 0.03 32.35 -10.28
CA THR A 107 -1.00 32.90 -9.37
C THR A 107 -0.55 34.23 -8.76
N ILE A 108 0.71 34.33 -8.34
CA ILE A 108 1.29 35.56 -7.79
C ILE A 108 1.26 36.69 -8.83
N ASP A 109 1.67 36.40 -10.06
CA ASP A 109 1.67 37.36 -11.16
C ASP A 109 0.24 37.81 -11.52
N ASN A 110 -0.68 36.86 -11.64
CA ASN A 110 -2.09 37.13 -12.00
C ASN A 110 -2.85 37.96 -10.97
N LEU A 111 -2.57 37.75 -9.68
CA LEU A 111 -3.27 38.43 -8.57
C LEU A 111 -2.57 39.71 -8.12
N GLY A 112 -1.32 39.95 -8.54
CA GLY A 112 -0.56 41.14 -8.14
C GLY A 112 -0.28 41.23 -6.64
N VAL A 113 -0.28 40.09 -5.94
CA VAL A 113 -0.07 39.97 -4.49
C VAL A 113 1.30 39.40 -4.19
N THR A 114 1.92 39.79 -3.07
CA THR A 114 3.27 39.34 -2.73
C THR A 114 3.32 37.85 -2.38
N GLY A 115 4.51 37.25 -2.51
CA GLY A 115 4.79 35.86 -2.14
C GLY A 115 4.54 35.50 -0.66
N ASN A 116 4.33 36.49 0.22
CA ASN A 116 4.00 36.24 1.62
C ASN A 116 2.62 35.57 1.81
N TYR A 117 1.73 35.69 0.82
CA TYR A 117 0.38 35.13 0.86
C TYR A 117 0.26 33.77 0.17
N VAL A 118 1.38 33.11 -0.16
CA VAL A 118 1.39 31.80 -0.86
C VAL A 118 0.48 30.76 -0.21
N ALA A 119 0.44 30.71 1.13
CA ALA A 119 -0.42 29.78 1.86
C ALA A 119 -1.93 30.02 1.64
N ALA A 120 -2.33 31.24 1.28
CA ALA A 120 -3.71 31.58 0.99
C ALA A 120 -4.12 31.17 -0.43
N PHE A 121 -3.19 30.99 -1.37
CA PHE A 121 -3.54 30.71 -2.77
C PHE A 121 -4.19 29.34 -2.93
N PRO A 122 -5.21 29.18 -3.80
CA PRO A 122 -5.86 27.89 -4.01
C PRO A 122 -4.87 26.77 -4.32
N VAL A 123 -3.84 27.03 -5.12
CA VAL A 123 -2.82 26.04 -5.49
C VAL A 123 -2.10 25.41 -4.28
N ALA A 124 -1.87 26.16 -3.19
CA ALA A 124 -1.24 25.63 -1.99
C ALA A 124 -2.10 24.55 -1.29
N TRP A 125 -3.41 24.54 -1.55
CA TRP A 125 -4.34 23.54 -1.02
C TRP A 125 -4.31 22.22 -1.79
N LEU A 126 -3.48 22.10 -2.82
CA LEU A 126 -3.14 20.81 -3.44
C LEU A 126 -2.15 19.99 -2.62
N VAL A 127 -1.39 20.63 -1.72
CA VAL A 127 -0.35 19.95 -0.91
C VAL A 127 -0.87 18.70 -0.21
N PRO A 128 -2.03 18.72 0.51
CA PRO A 128 -2.56 17.51 1.11
C PRO A 128 -2.82 16.39 0.10
N VAL A 129 -3.31 16.71 -1.10
CA VAL A 129 -3.57 15.72 -2.15
C VAL A 129 -2.26 15.08 -2.63
N LEU A 130 -1.23 15.90 -2.90
CA LEU A 130 0.08 15.43 -3.34
C LEU A 130 0.77 14.54 -2.29
N LEU A 131 0.63 14.90 -1.00
CA LEU A 131 1.18 14.10 0.10
C LEU A 131 0.47 12.74 0.22
N VAL A 132 -0.83 12.67 -0.05
CA VAL A 132 -1.57 11.40 -0.04
C VAL A 132 -1.15 10.49 -1.21
N TYR A 133 -0.75 11.05 -2.36
CA TYR A 133 -0.22 10.24 -3.46
C TYR A 133 1.03 9.47 -3.06
N GLY A 134 1.93 10.07 -2.27
CA GLY A 134 3.12 9.36 -1.80
C GLY A 134 2.79 8.24 -0.80
N VAL A 135 1.76 8.39 0.05
CA VAL A 135 1.27 7.32 0.94
C VAL A 135 0.83 6.09 0.13
N LEU A 136 0.22 6.28 -1.03
CA LEU A 136 -0.21 5.18 -1.90
C LEU A 136 0.96 4.41 -2.52
N ARG A 137 2.17 4.99 -2.60
CA ARG A 137 3.36 4.40 -3.25
C ARG A 137 4.18 3.49 -2.33
N TYR A 138 3.87 3.39 -1.04
CA TYR A 138 4.53 2.51 -0.06
C TYR A 138 6.05 2.72 0.09
N ASP A 139 6.62 3.81 -0.45
CA ASP A 139 8.03 4.16 -0.35
C ASP A 139 8.22 5.38 0.58
N PRO A 140 8.80 5.21 1.78
CA PRO A 140 8.99 6.30 2.72
C PRO A 140 9.97 7.37 2.23
N TRP A 141 10.94 7.00 1.40
CA TRP A 141 11.93 7.96 0.88
C TRP A 141 11.30 8.86 -0.17
N LEU A 142 10.45 8.30 -1.03
CA LEU A 142 9.68 9.08 -1.98
C LEU A 142 8.69 10.01 -1.28
N GLN A 143 8.12 9.61 -0.14
CA GLN A 143 7.29 10.48 0.69
C GLN A 143 8.08 11.66 1.26
N ILE A 144 9.27 11.41 1.81
CA ILE A 144 10.15 12.47 2.32
C ILE A 144 10.53 13.42 1.18
N PHE A 145 10.93 12.88 0.03
CA PHE A 145 11.26 13.66 -1.16
C PHE A 145 10.10 14.56 -1.60
N THR A 146 8.89 14.01 -1.67
CA THR A 146 7.69 14.77 -2.04
C THR A 146 7.37 15.83 -1.00
N GLY A 147 7.43 15.51 0.30
CA GLY A 147 7.15 16.46 1.37
C GLY A 147 8.14 17.63 1.41
N VAL A 148 9.44 17.33 1.39
CA VAL A 148 10.50 18.35 1.36
C VAL A 148 10.42 19.17 0.07
N GLY A 149 10.23 18.51 -1.08
CA GLY A 149 10.19 19.18 -2.37
C GLY A 149 8.96 20.07 -2.57
N VAL A 150 7.80 19.69 -2.02
CA VAL A 150 6.61 20.56 -1.98
C VAL A 150 6.85 21.82 -1.15
N LEU A 151 7.45 21.68 0.04
CA LEU A 151 7.80 22.83 0.89
C LEU A 151 8.83 23.73 0.19
N ALA A 152 9.86 23.13 -0.42
CA ALA A 152 10.87 23.86 -1.17
C ALA A 152 10.26 24.58 -2.39
N ALA A 153 9.33 23.94 -3.11
CA ALA A 153 8.63 24.54 -4.23
C ALA A 153 7.81 25.76 -3.81
N LEU A 154 7.00 25.66 -2.74
CA LEU A 154 6.21 26.81 -2.26
C LEU A 154 7.10 27.94 -1.73
N PHE A 155 8.15 27.60 -0.98
CA PHE A 155 9.09 28.59 -0.47
C PHE A 155 9.81 29.32 -1.61
N ALA A 156 10.37 28.55 -2.56
CA ALA A 156 11.06 29.11 -3.72
C ALA A 156 10.12 29.97 -4.56
N ALA A 157 8.87 29.55 -4.79
CA ALA A 157 7.90 30.34 -5.54
C ALA A 157 7.62 31.68 -4.84
N GLY A 158 7.47 31.68 -3.52
CA GLY A 158 7.29 32.90 -2.73
C GLY A 158 8.49 33.85 -2.79
N THR A 159 9.71 33.32 -2.67
CA THR A 159 10.95 34.14 -2.71
C THR A 159 11.27 34.67 -4.10
N VAL A 160 11.16 33.81 -5.12
CA VAL A 160 11.40 34.17 -6.52
C VAL A 160 10.43 35.28 -6.93
N ALA A 161 9.15 35.14 -6.60
CA ALA A 161 8.18 36.18 -6.91
C ALA A 161 8.48 37.52 -6.21
N ALA A 162 8.97 37.48 -4.96
CA ALA A 162 9.35 38.70 -4.23
C ALA A 162 10.51 39.47 -4.91
N GLU A 163 11.38 38.79 -5.65
CA GLU A 163 12.49 39.39 -6.38
C GLU A 163 12.05 40.06 -7.70
N PHE A 164 11.03 39.49 -8.37
CA PHE A 164 10.50 40.03 -9.62
C PHE A 164 9.42 41.11 -9.43
N GLN A 165 8.78 41.17 -8.27
CA GLN A 165 7.69 42.10 -7.99
C GLN A 165 8.15 43.34 -7.20
N ASN A 166 8.25 44.49 -7.86
CA ASN A 166 8.40 45.80 -7.22
C ASN A 166 7.04 46.32 -6.68
N VAL A 167 6.32 45.52 -5.88
CA VAL A 167 5.01 45.90 -5.33
C VAL A 167 5.22 46.66 -4.02
N ALA A 168 5.19 48.00 -4.09
CA ALA A 168 5.45 48.89 -2.95
C ALA A 168 4.33 48.86 -1.88
N SER A 169 3.13 48.40 -2.22
CA SER A 169 2.03 48.13 -1.27
C SER A 169 0.94 47.28 -1.92
N VAL A 170 0.52 46.20 -1.26
CA VAL A 170 -0.65 45.41 -1.68
C VAL A 170 -1.90 46.18 -1.26
N SER A 171 -2.77 46.55 -2.20
CA SER A 171 -4.05 47.17 -1.84
C SER A 171 -4.97 46.15 -1.13
N PRO A 172 -5.78 46.59 -0.14
CA PRO A 172 -6.74 45.71 0.54
C PRO A 172 -7.67 44.96 -0.43
N GLU A 173 -8.08 45.59 -1.53
CA GLU A 173 -8.95 44.97 -2.55
C GLU A 173 -8.32 43.72 -3.20
N HIS A 174 -7.00 43.68 -3.40
CA HIS A 174 -6.33 42.49 -3.94
C HIS A 174 -6.30 41.32 -2.94
N LEU A 175 -6.32 41.63 -1.64
CA LEU A 175 -6.39 40.60 -0.58
C LEU A 175 -7.81 40.02 -0.47
N ASP A 176 -8.84 40.83 -0.62
CA ASP A 176 -10.22 40.35 -0.58
C ASP A 176 -10.52 39.38 -1.73
N ARG A 177 -9.96 39.64 -2.93
CA ARG A 177 -10.08 38.73 -4.09
C ARG A 177 -9.53 37.34 -3.85
N LEU A 178 -8.61 37.16 -2.91
CA LEU A 178 -8.14 35.82 -2.52
C LEU A 178 -9.27 34.98 -1.95
N PHE A 179 -10.22 35.59 -1.26
CA PHE A 179 -11.30 34.92 -0.54
C PHE A 179 -12.67 35.11 -1.21
N ASP A 180 -12.69 35.51 -2.48
CA ASP A 180 -13.92 35.52 -3.28
C ASP A 180 -14.48 34.10 -3.45
N ALA A 181 -15.74 34.05 -3.88
CA ALA A 181 -16.45 32.79 -4.08
C ALA A 181 -15.71 31.81 -5.02
N PRO A 182 -15.19 32.20 -6.21
CA PRO A 182 -14.56 31.23 -7.11
C PRO A 182 -13.29 30.56 -6.55
N PRO A 183 -12.29 31.31 -6.02
CA PRO A 183 -11.13 30.71 -5.36
C PRO A 183 -11.50 29.81 -4.17
N ASN A 184 -12.50 30.19 -3.37
CA ASN A 184 -12.97 29.39 -2.24
C ASN A 184 -13.65 28.09 -2.67
N ILE A 185 -14.49 28.12 -3.71
CA ILE A 185 -15.12 26.91 -4.28
C ILE A 185 -14.03 25.91 -4.71
N VAL A 186 -12.98 26.40 -5.38
CA VAL A 186 -11.83 25.57 -5.78
C VAL A 186 -11.08 25.00 -4.57
N ARG A 187 -10.83 25.80 -3.51
CA ARG A 187 -10.22 25.30 -2.26
C ARG A 187 -11.05 24.19 -1.62
N PHE A 188 -12.37 24.37 -1.52
CA PHE A 188 -13.26 23.35 -0.96
C PHE A 188 -13.24 22.07 -1.82
N ALA A 189 -13.19 22.19 -3.15
CA ALA A 189 -13.05 21.03 -4.03
C ALA A 189 -11.71 20.30 -3.83
N MET A 190 -10.60 21.04 -3.65
CA MET A 190 -9.28 20.45 -3.36
C MET A 190 -9.28 19.71 -2.02
N VAL A 191 -9.85 20.31 -0.96
CA VAL A 191 -9.98 19.65 0.35
C VAL A 191 -10.88 18.41 0.26
N ALA A 192 -12.01 18.49 -0.44
CA ALA A 192 -12.89 17.35 -0.66
C ALA A 192 -12.18 16.21 -1.41
N CYS A 193 -11.39 16.54 -2.44
CA CYS A 193 -10.55 15.57 -3.14
C CYS A 193 -9.49 14.97 -2.20
N ALA A 194 -8.80 15.78 -1.39
CA ALA A 194 -7.81 15.28 -0.44
C ALA A 194 -8.43 14.29 0.55
N VAL A 195 -9.60 14.62 1.11
CA VAL A 195 -10.36 13.74 2.01
C VAL A 195 -10.76 12.46 1.30
N LEU A 196 -11.31 12.54 0.08
CA LEU A 196 -11.71 11.36 -0.69
C LEU A 196 -10.52 10.44 -0.96
N VAL A 197 -9.40 10.98 -1.45
CA VAL A 197 -8.19 10.22 -1.73
C VAL A 197 -7.65 9.59 -0.44
N LEU A 198 -7.65 10.32 0.68
CA LEU A 198 -7.22 9.81 1.97
C LEU A 198 -8.12 8.67 2.47
N VAL A 199 -9.44 8.81 2.36
CA VAL A 199 -10.40 7.75 2.71
C VAL A 199 -10.15 6.51 1.86
N LEU A 200 -9.98 6.67 0.54
CA LEU A 200 -9.66 5.55 -0.35
C LEU A 200 -8.32 4.89 0.02
N ALA A 201 -7.30 5.66 0.39
CA ALA A 201 -6.02 5.15 0.85
C ALA A 201 -6.16 4.34 2.16
N VAL A 202 -6.91 4.85 3.14
CA VAL A 202 -7.17 4.18 4.42
C VAL A 202 -7.97 2.90 4.22
N LEU A 203 -9.03 2.93 3.40
CA LEU A 203 -9.84 1.75 3.09
C LEU A 203 -9.00 0.66 2.42
N ARG A 204 -8.12 1.04 1.48
CA ARG A 204 -7.18 0.12 0.83
C ARG A 204 -6.19 -0.47 1.83
N ASN A 205 -5.62 0.35 2.71
CA ASN A 205 -4.65 -0.11 3.70
C ASN A 205 -5.30 -1.07 4.71
N ARG A 206 -6.52 -0.76 5.17
CA ARG A 206 -7.28 -1.60 6.09
C ARG A 206 -7.61 -2.96 5.49
N ARG A 207 -8.02 -3.02 4.22
CA ARG A 207 -8.28 -4.31 3.53
C ARG A 207 -7.03 -5.19 3.50
N ARG A 208 -5.88 -4.62 3.14
CA ARG A 208 -4.60 -5.36 3.12
C ARG A 208 -4.16 -5.85 4.48
N LEU A 209 -4.37 -5.04 5.53
CA LEU A 209 -4.07 -5.45 6.89
C LEU A 209 -4.96 -6.64 7.33
N LEU A 210 -6.25 -6.61 7.00
CA LEU A 210 -7.18 -7.69 7.31
C LEU A 210 -6.83 -8.98 6.54
N GLU A 211 -6.51 -8.87 5.24
CA GLU A 211 -6.02 -9.98 4.42
C GLU A 211 -4.75 -10.59 5.03
N ALA A 212 -3.78 -9.76 5.43
CA ALA A 212 -2.54 -10.23 6.07
C ALA A 212 -2.79 -10.93 7.41
N ILE A 213 -3.77 -10.48 8.20
CA ILE A 213 -4.16 -11.13 9.46
C ILE A 213 -4.80 -12.49 9.17
N GLU A 214 -5.70 -12.59 8.19
CA GLU A 214 -6.36 -13.85 7.82
C GLU A 214 -5.36 -14.87 7.26
N ASP A 215 -4.41 -14.42 6.44
CA ASP A 215 -3.32 -15.25 5.93
C ASP A 215 -2.42 -15.75 7.07
N ALA A 216 -2.06 -14.87 8.00
CA ALA A 216 -1.27 -15.24 9.18
C ALA A 216 -2.03 -16.26 10.06
N ARG A 217 -3.34 -16.08 10.23
CA ARG A 217 -4.20 -16.98 10.99
C ARG A 217 -4.36 -18.34 10.31
N SER A 218 -4.55 -18.35 8.99
CA SER A 218 -4.62 -19.58 8.19
C SER A 218 -3.31 -20.37 8.27
N ARG A 219 -2.16 -19.69 8.19
CA ARG A 219 -0.85 -20.30 8.43
C ARG A 219 -0.73 -20.88 9.84
N ALA A 220 -1.16 -20.15 10.86
CA ALA A 220 -1.16 -20.65 12.24
C ALA A 220 -2.06 -21.88 12.45
N TYR A 221 -3.22 -21.94 11.78
CA TYR A 221 -4.07 -23.13 11.79
C TYR A 221 -3.38 -24.32 11.11
N LEU A 222 -2.73 -24.13 9.96
CA LEU A 222 -1.98 -25.19 9.29
C LEU A 222 -0.80 -25.71 10.13
N THR A 223 -0.10 -24.83 10.84
CA THR A 223 0.95 -25.22 11.80
C THR A 223 0.41 -26.04 12.97
N ARG A 224 -0.88 -25.93 13.31
CA ARG A 224 -1.50 -26.77 14.35
C ARG A 224 -1.74 -28.21 13.89
N TYR A 225 -1.83 -28.44 12.58
CA TYR A 225 -2.02 -29.78 11.98
C TYR A 225 -0.70 -30.40 11.49
N LEU A 226 0.37 -29.62 11.46
CA LEU A 226 1.71 -30.09 11.12
C LEU A 226 2.54 -30.16 12.40
N PRO A 227 3.18 -31.30 12.71
CA PRO A 227 4.14 -31.37 13.80
C PRO A 227 5.20 -30.26 13.66
N PRO A 228 5.60 -29.55 14.74
CA PRO A 228 6.44 -28.36 14.66
C PRO A 228 7.70 -28.54 13.80
N ARG A 229 8.37 -29.69 13.90
CA ARG A 229 9.54 -30.05 13.10
C ARG A 229 9.28 -30.05 11.60
N ILE A 230 8.09 -30.49 11.17
CA ILE A 230 7.70 -30.49 9.75
C ILE A 230 7.40 -29.06 9.29
N ALA A 231 6.75 -28.24 10.14
CA ALA A 231 6.47 -26.84 9.81
C ALA A 231 7.76 -26.02 9.65
N GLU A 232 8.74 -26.22 10.53
CA GLU A 232 10.07 -25.62 10.42
C GLU A 232 10.80 -26.08 9.15
N TRP A 233 10.75 -27.39 8.84
CA TRP A 233 11.35 -27.92 7.62
C TRP A 233 10.72 -27.35 6.33
N LEU A 234 9.40 -27.15 6.31
CA LEU A 234 8.65 -26.60 5.18
C LEU A 234 8.79 -25.07 5.02
N THR A 235 9.27 -24.36 6.03
CA THR A 235 9.45 -22.90 6.03
C THR A 235 10.92 -22.47 6.01
N GLY A 236 11.84 -23.39 6.30
CA GLY A 236 13.28 -23.14 6.32
C GLY A 236 13.96 -23.17 4.94
N PRO A 237 15.30 -23.03 4.92
CA PRO A 237 16.10 -23.00 3.68
C PRO A 237 15.93 -24.25 2.79
N GLU A 238 15.58 -25.38 3.38
CA GLU A 238 15.38 -26.67 2.70
C GLU A 238 13.96 -26.90 2.18
N ALA A 239 13.05 -25.92 2.32
CA ALA A 239 11.65 -26.04 1.93
C ALA A 239 11.46 -26.49 0.46
N ALA A 240 12.35 -26.07 -0.44
CA ALA A 240 12.33 -26.49 -1.84
C ALA A 240 12.61 -27.98 -2.01
N ALA A 241 13.58 -28.53 -1.26
CA ALA A 241 13.90 -29.96 -1.28
C ALA A 241 12.79 -30.80 -0.62
N ALA A 242 12.18 -30.28 0.46
CA ALA A 242 11.03 -30.91 1.10
C ALA A 242 9.86 -31.11 0.13
N ARG A 243 9.58 -30.10 -0.71
CA ARG A 243 8.49 -30.14 -1.71
C ARG A 243 8.77 -31.06 -2.90
N ALA A 244 10.03 -31.30 -3.23
CA ALA A 244 10.42 -32.19 -4.34
C ALA A 244 10.27 -33.68 -3.98
N GLY A 245 10.13 -34.01 -2.69
CA GLY A 245 10.16 -35.38 -2.19
C GLY A 245 11.58 -35.95 -2.19
N ARG A 246 11.89 -36.80 -1.21
CA ARG A 246 13.20 -37.47 -1.13
C ARG A 246 13.08 -38.88 -0.58
N HIS A 247 13.95 -39.77 -1.06
CA HIS A 247 14.12 -41.11 -0.52
C HIS A 247 15.11 -41.07 0.64
N GLN A 248 14.75 -41.64 1.78
CA GLN A 248 15.62 -41.72 2.96
C GLN A 248 15.25 -42.91 3.84
N PRO A 249 16.19 -43.43 4.65
CA PRO A 249 15.86 -44.36 5.71
C PRO A 249 15.01 -43.67 6.78
N VAL A 250 14.03 -44.41 7.31
CA VAL A 250 13.18 -44.02 8.45
C VAL A 250 12.85 -45.26 9.27
N ALA A 251 12.61 -45.09 10.57
CA ALA A 251 11.97 -46.12 11.39
C ALA A 251 10.48 -45.77 11.54
N VAL A 252 9.61 -46.77 11.41
CA VAL A 252 8.15 -46.59 11.52
C VAL A 252 7.63 -47.44 12.66
N MET A 253 6.96 -46.79 13.62
CA MET A 253 6.31 -47.44 14.75
C MET A 253 4.79 -47.34 14.59
N PHE A 254 4.11 -48.46 14.85
CA PHE A 254 2.66 -48.51 15.00
C PHE A 254 2.31 -48.77 16.46
N VAL A 255 1.41 -47.96 17.00
CA VAL A 255 0.88 -48.13 18.36
C VAL A 255 -0.64 -48.24 18.26
N ASP A 256 -1.24 -49.10 19.07
CA ASP A 256 -2.70 -49.28 19.10
C ASP A 256 -3.18 -49.66 20.51
N ILE A 257 -4.44 -49.32 20.82
CA ILE A 257 -5.05 -49.61 22.12
C ILE A 257 -5.64 -51.02 22.10
N ARG A 258 -5.11 -51.90 22.96
CA ARG A 258 -5.63 -53.27 23.06
C ARG A 258 -7.10 -53.29 23.49
N GLY A 259 -7.93 -53.93 22.69
CA GLY A 259 -9.35 -54.17 23.01
C GLY A 259 -10.23 -52.91 22.94
N PHE A 260 -9.77 -51.86 22.25
CA PHE A 260 -10.50 -50.60 22.13
C PHE A 260 -11.93 -50.76 21.60
N THR A 261 -12.16 -51.62 20.60
CA THR A 261 -13.50 -51.81 20.03
C THR A 261 -14.53 -52.15 21.09
N ARG A 262 -14.22 -53.10 21.98
CA ARG A 262 -15.11 -53.48 23.09
C ARG A 262 -15.26 -52.37 24.13
N LEU A 263 -14.22 -51.57 24.34
CA LEU A 263 -14.26 -50.43 25.26
C LEU A 263 -15.17 -49.32 24.71
N ALA A 264 -15.06 -49.02 23.42
CA ALA A 264 -15.80 -47.96 22.74
C ALA A 264 -17.30 -48.26 22.62
N GLU A 265 -17.69 -49.51 22.41
CA GLU A 265 -19.09 -49.96 22.31
C GLU A 265 -19.91 -49.64 23.57
N GLY A 266 -19.28 -49.58 24.74
CA GLY A 266 -19.94 -49.35 26.02
C GLY A 266 -19.80 -47.92 26.59
N MET A 267 -19.16 -46.99 25.87
CA MET A 267 -18.79 -45.67 26.38
C MET A 267 -19.61 -44.56 25.73
N ASP A 268 -19.93 -43.51 26.49
CA ASP A 268 -20.57 -42.30 25.94
C ASP A 268 -19.63 -41.63 24.91
N PRO A 269 -20.15 -41.09 23.78
CA PRO A 269 -19.32 -40.45 22.76
C PRO A 269 -18.44 -39.30 23.29
N GLY A 270 -18.92 -38.53 24.27
CA GLY A 270 -18.17 -37.45 24.90
C GLY A 270 -16.98 -37.98 25.71
N GLU A 271 -17.20 -39.03 26.49
CA GLU A 271 -16.16 -39.70 27.28
C GLU A 271 -15.12 -40.39 26.39
N LEU A 272 -15.56 -41.06 25.31
CA LEU A 272 -14.69 -41.69 24.34
C LEU A 272 -13.83 -40.66 23.60
N SER A 273 -14.41 -39.52 23.22
CA SER A 273 -13.70 -38.41 22.58
C SER A 273 -12.64 -37.82 23.52
N ALA A 274 -12.95 -37.66 24.81
CA ALA A 274 -12.00 -37.20 25.81
C ALA A 274 -10.85 -38.20 26.05
N LEU A 275 -11.15 -39.50 26.09
CA LEU A 275 -10.16 -40.57 26.18
C LEU A 275 -9.20 -40.56 24.98
N LEU A 276 -9.75 -40.54 23.76
CA LEU A 276 -8.95 -40.49 22.53
C LEU A 276 -8.10 -39.22 22.47
N SER A 277 -8.65 -38.08 22.87
CA SER A 277 -7.89 -36.81 22.91
C SER A 277 -6.69 -36.92 23.86
N ARG A 278 -6.87 -37.48 25.06
CA ARG A 278 -5.78 -37.71 26.02
C ARG A 278 -4.75 -38.71 25.50
N TYR A 279 -5.19 -39.82 24.90
CA TYR A 279 -4.30 -40.80 24.28
C TYR A 279 -3.45 -40.15 23.17
N ARG A 280 -4.08 -39.39 22.27
CA ARG A 280 -3.40 -38.69 21.18
C ARG A 280 -2.37 -37.70 21.68
N THR A 281 -2.70 -36.90 22.69
CA THR A 281 -1.74 -36.00 23.35
C THR A 281 -0.57 -36.77 23.93
N TYR A 282 -0.82 -37.84 24.69
CA TYR A 282 0.23 -38.65 25.30
C TYR A 282 1.18 -39.27 24.26
N VAL A 283 0.64 -39.85 23.19
CA VAL A 283 1.46 -40.40 22.09
C VAL A 283 2.25 -39.30 21.40
N SER A 284 1.62 -38.17 21.06
CA SER A 284 2.26 -37.05 20.39
C SER A 284 3.44 -36.49 21.20
N ASP A 285 3.22 -36.23 22.49
CA ASP A 285 4.24 -35.67 23.39
C ASP A 285 5.40 -36.65 23.58
N THR A 286 5.10 -37.95 23.71
CA THR A 286 6.12 -39.00 23.87
C THR A 286 6.97 -39.15 22.62
N VAL A 287 6.33 -39.20 21.45
CA VAL A 287 7.02 -39.36 20.15
C VAL A 287 7.90 -38.14 19.87
N ASP A 288 7.40 -36.92 20.09
CA ASP A 288 8.19 -35.71 19.87
C ASP A 288 9.38 -35.61 20.85
N ALA A 289 9.21 -36.04 22.11
CA ALA A 289 10.30 -36.09 23.09
C ALA A 289 11.45 -37.02 22.68
N HIS A 290 11.17 -38.06 21.88
CA HIS A 290 12.18 -38.98 21.33
C HIS A 290 12.64 -38.59 19.92
N GLY A 291 12.23 -37.42 19.42
CA GLY A 291 12.63 -36.91 18.11
C GLY A 291 11.90 -37.56 16.93
N GLY A 292 10.79 -38.27 17.19
CA GLY A 292 9.90 -38.77 16.17
C GLY A 292 8.81 -37.78 15.80
N VAL A 293 8.03 -38.14 14.79
CA VAL A 293 6.89 -37.36 14.29
C VAL A 293 5.69 -38.29 14.14
N VAL A 294 4.54 -37.92 14.71
CA VAL A 294 3.28 -38.62 14.42
C VAL A 294 2.81 -38.22 13.03
N ASP A 295 2.79 -39.18 12.10
CA ASP A 295 2.33 -38.96 10.73
C ASP A 295 0.81 -38.87 10.66
N LYS A 296 0.11 -39.81 11.31
CA LYS A 296 -1.35 -39.78 11.43
C LYS A 296 -1.87 -40.69 12.56
N PHE A 297 -3.07 -40.35 13.07
CA PHE A 297 -3.88 -41.24 13.89
C PHE A 297 -4.89 -41.99 13.02
N ILE A 298 -5.11 -43.28 13.30
CA ILE A 298 -6.01 -44.17 12.56
C ILE A 298 -6.95 -44.80 13.60
N GLY A 299 -8.02 -44.08 13.94
CA GLY A 299 -8.91 -44.49 15.04
C GLY A 299 -8.21 -44.36 16.40
N ASP A 300 -8.00 -45.51 17.03
CA ASP A 300 -7.24 -45.78 18.26
C ASP A 300 -5.76 -46.10 18.01
N GLY A 301 -5.37 -46.30 16.75
CA GLY A 301 -3.99 -46.47 16.35
C GLY A 301 -3.26 -45.16 16.04
N ALA A 302 -1.93 -45.18 16.11
CA ALA A 302 -1.04 -44.10 15.69
C ALA A 302 0.10 -44.65 14.83
N LEU A 303 0.42 -43.93 13.74
CA LEU A 303 1.60 -44.17 12.90
C LEU A 303 2.63 -43.08 13.22
N CYS A 304 3.77 -43.51 13.74
CA CYS A 304 4.88 -42.65 14.14
C CYS A 304 6.09 -42.93 13.27
N VAL A 305 6.81 -41.88 12.87
CA VAL A 305 7.97 -41.96 11.99
C VAL A 305 9.16 -41.27 12.65
N PHE A 306 10.30 -41.95 12.68
CA PHE A 306 11.57 -41.44 13.20
C PHE A 306 12.57 -41.31 12.05
N GLY A 307 13.44 -40.30 12.13
CA GLY A 307 14.39 -39.94 11.07
C GLY A 307 13.90 -38.85 10.11
N VAL A 308 12.76 -38.20 10.39
CA VAL A 308 12.24 -37.08 9.60
C VAL A 308 12.31 -35.78 10.43
N PRO A 309 12.87 -34.67 9.91
CA PRO A 309 13.49 -34.50 8.59
C PRO A 309 14.96 -34.94 8.54
N ASN A 310 15.59 -35.37 9.63
CA ASN A 310 17.00 -35.72 9.61
C ASN A 310 17.18 -37.17 10.08
N PRO A 311 17.61 -38.10 9.19
CA PRO A 311 17.80 -39.49 9.56
C PRO A 311 19.01 -39.66 10.48
N SER A 312 18.92 -40.62 11.39
CA SER A 312 19.96 -40.99 12.35
C SER A 312 20.13 -42.51 12.41
N PRO A 313 21.34 -43.03 12.64
CA PRO A 313 21.53 -44.46 12.90
C PRO A 313 20.73 -44.99 14.09
N ARG A 314 20.26 -44.11 14.99
CA ARG A 314 19.49 -44.44 16.19
C ARG A 314 17.98 -44.29 16.02
N ASP A 315 17.48 -44.04 14.81
CA ASP A 315 16.03 -43.85 14.59
C ASP A 315 15.21 -45.06 15.06
N ALA A 316 15.75 -46.27 14.92
CA ALA A 316 15.13 -47.49 15.42
C ALA A 316 15.24 -47.68 16.93
N ASP A 317 16.27 -47.11 17.59
CA ASP A 317 16.41 -47.14 19.05
C ASP A 317 15.50 -46.11 19.73
N HIS A 318 15.17 -45.04 19.02
CA HIS A 318 14.27 -43.98 19.49
C HIS A 318 12.79 -44.33 19.31
N ALA A 319 12.49 -45.29 18.42
CA ALA A 319 11.15 -45.80 18.13
C ALA A 319 10.70 -46.82 19.18
#